data_AF-A0A7J7NY67-F1
#
_entry.id   AF-A0A7J7NY67-F1
#
_cell.length_a   1.000
_cell.length_b   1.000
_cell.length_c   1.000
_cell.angle_alpha   90.00
_cell.angle_beta   90.00
_cell.angle_gamma   90.00
#
_symmetry.space_group_name_H-M   'P 1'
#
loop_
_entity.id
_entity.type
_entity.pdbx_description
1 polymer ?
#
loop_
_entity_poly.entity_id
_entity_poly.type
_entity_poly.pdbx_seq_one_letter_code
_entity_poly.pdbx_strand_id
1 'polypeptide(L)'
;MRKDNVACVTSRENVPKRVFLSNKMGYSSGASKTEETDEDSSMHAKRSVGRFFYENGIDFSVVKSPSFLRIISAAVNCGSGGYDMPQCNELSGWILQEEKKEIDYYLKEVKHSWGITGISILLDG
;
A
#
# COMPACT_ATOMS: atom_id res chain seq x y z
N MET A 1 -19.61 -21.66 19.36
CA MET A 1 -19.01 -21.22 18.09
C MET A 1 -17.69 -20.53 18.44
N ARG A 2 -16.56 -21.19 18.17
CA ARG A 2 -15.22 -20.66 18.49
C ARG A 2 -14.82 -19.74 17.33
N LYS A 3 -14.45 -18.50 17.63
CA LYS A 3 -13.89 -17.56 16.67
C LYS A 3 -12.38 -17.76 16.70
N ASP A 4 -11.84 -18.43 15.70
CA ASP A 4 -10.41 -18.55 15.53
C ASP A 4 -9.87 -17.18 15.10
N ASN A 5 -9.14 -16.53 16.01
CA ASN A 5 -8.41 -15.30 15.73
C ASN A 5 -7.26 -15.64 14.79
N VAL A 6 -7.36 -15.25 13.52
CA VAL A 6 -6.22 -15.22 12.61
C VAL A 6 -5.35 -14.04 13.02
N ALA A 7 -4.42 -14.29 13.95
CA ALA A 7 -3.33 -13.38 14.21
C ALA A 7 -2.45 -13.31 12.95
N CYS A 8 -2.11 -12.10 12.51
CA CYS A 8 -1.08 -11.90 11.50
C CYS A 8 0.22 -12.52 12.03
N VAL A 9 0.65 -13.62 11.41
CA VAL A 9 1.86 -14.36 11.77
C VAL A 9 3.04 -13.43 11.51
N THR A 10 3.60 -12.85 12.58
CA THR A 10 4.91 -12.20 12.50
C THR A 10 5.96 -13.28 12.61
N SER A 11 6.46 -13.73 11.45
CA SER A 11 7.58 -14.66 11.41
C SER A 11 8.80 -14.02 12.05
N ARG A 12 9.37 -14.72 13.04
CA ARG A 12 10.60 -14.36 13.77
C ARG A 12 11.80 -14.83 12.96
N GLU A 13 12.48 -13.93 12.26
CA GLU A 13 13.91 -14.05 11.97
C GLU A 13 14.58 -12.67 12.12
N ASN A 14 15.81 -12.69 12.65
CA ASN A 14 16.60 -11.58 13.23
C ASN A 14 16.44 -10.18 12.57
N VAL A 15 15.65 -9.31 13.18
CA VAL A 15 15.65 -7.86 12.92
C VAL A 15 16.08 -7.13 14.20
N PRO A 16 17.01 -6.14 14.13
CA PRO A 16 17.40 -5.36 15.30
C PRO A 16 16.18 -4.71 15.99
N LYS A 17 16.21 -4.73 17.32
CA LYS A 17 15.07 -4.47 18.23
C LYS A 17 14.23 -3.25 17.81
N ARG A 18 12.96 -3.54 17.46
CA ARG A 18 11.88 -2.56 17.20
C ARG A 18 11.81 -1.48 18.28
N VAL A 19 11.93 -0.22 17.85
CA VAL A 19 11.20 0.86 18.52
C VAL A 19 9.73 0.66 18.17
N PHE A 20 8.90 0.35 19.17
CA PHE A 20 7.45 0.42 19.02
C PHE A 20 7.08 1.89 18.82
N LEU A 21 6.92 2.32 17.57
CA LEU A 21 6.23 3.55 17.25
C LEU A 21 4.74 3.25 17.39
N SER A 22 4.18 3.54 18.55
CA SER A 22 2.74 3.72 18.70
C SER A 22 2.33 4.84 17.74
N ASN A 23 1.38 4.57 16.85
CA ASN A 23 0.81 5.57 15.95
C ASN A 23 0.07 6.65 16.77
N LYS A 24 0.81 7.69 17.15
CA LYS A 24 0.30 9.04 17.36
C LYS A 24 1.10 9.96 16.46
N MET A 25 0.61 10.19 15.24
CA MET A 25 1.11 11.27 14.40
C MET A 25 0.58 12.59 14.97
N GLY A 26 1.19 13.05 16.06
CA GLY A 26 1.07 14.43 16.51
C GLY A 26 2.17 15.24 15.81
N TYR A 27 1.79 16.20 14.98
CA TYR A 27 2.72 17.21 14.49
C TYR A 27 3.11 18.11 15.66
N SER A 28 4.20 17.77 16.34
CA SER A 28 4.82 18.67 17.30
C SER A 28 5.75 19.61 16.51
N SER A 29 5.32 20.86 16.34
CA SER A 29 6.20 21.95 15.91
C SER A 29 7.21 22.22 17.03
N GLY A 30 8.33 21.51 16.98
CA GLY A 30 9.53 21.86 17.72
C GLY A 30 10.27 22.93 16.95
N ALA A 31 10.16 24.17 17.43
CA ALA A 31 10.85 25.32 16.84
C ALA A 31 12.37 25.08 16.76
N SER A 32 12.89 25.05 15.53
CA SER A 32 14.28 25.36 15.21
C SER A 32 14.22 26.30 14.01
N LYS A 33 14.51 27.58 14.25
CA LYS A 33 14.55 28.59 13.20
C LYS A 33 15.74 28.28 12.29
N THR A 34 15.48 27.88 11.05
CA THR A 34 16.36 28.16 9.90
C THR A 34 15.45 28.29 8.68
N GLU A 35 15.70 29.30 7.87
CA GLU A 35 14.88 29.80 6.77
C GLU A 35 14.47 28.68 5.79
N GLU A 36 13.19 28.31 5.80
CA GLU A 36 12.64 27.17 5.06
C GLU A 36 12.26 27.60 3.64
N THR A 37 13.09 27.25 2.66
CA THR A 37 12.73 27.31 1.24
C THR A 37 11.83 26.12 0.89
N ASP A 38 10.85 26.30 0.00
CA ASP A 38 9.88 25.29 -0.45
C ASP A 38 10.50 23.94 -0.92
N GLU A 39 11.82 23.89 -1.13
CA GLU A 39 12.57 22.68 -1.44
C GLU A 39 12.67 21.67 -0.28
N ASP A 40 12.67 22.12 0.98
CA ASP A 40 12.88 21.26 2.15
C ASP A 40 11.71 20.30 2.42
N SER A 41 10.47 20.77 2.25
CA SER A 41 9.26 19.94 2.39
C SER A 41 9.18 18.85 1.31
N SER A 42 9.55 19.20 0.08
CA SER A 42 9.64 18.25 -1.04
C SER A 42 10.69 17.16 -0.79
N MET A 43 11.84 17.55 -0.23
CA MET A 43 12.89 16.59 0.12
C MET A 43 12.47 15.65 1.26
N HIS A 44 11.77 16.18 2.27
CA HIS A 44 11.22 15.37 3.36
C HIS A 44 10.19 14.33 2.86
N ALA A 45 9.29 14.74 1.95
CA ALA A 45 8.32 13.84 1.33
C ALA A 45 9.01 12.72 0.53
N LYS A 46 9.98 13.07 -0.33
CA LYS A 46 10.78 12.09 -1.11
C LYS A 46 11.51 11.10 -0.20
N ARG A 47 12.11 11.58 0.90
CA ARG A 47 12.80 10.72 1.87
C ARG A 47 11.84 9.77 2.59
N SER A 48 10.64 10.25 2.92
CA SER A 48 9.60 9.44 3.56
C SER A 48 9.13 8.31 2.65
N VAL A 49 8.92 8.60 1.37
CA VAL A 49 8.60 7.59 0.35
C VAL A 49 9.74 6.57 0.25
N GLY A 50 10.99 7.02 0.07
CA GLY A 50 12.15 6.12 -0.02
C GLY A 50 12.29 5.21 1.20
N ARG A 51 12.04 5.73 2.40
CA ARG A 51 12.05 4.96 3.65
C ARG A 51 10.98 3.88 3.68
N PHE A 52 9.77 4.17 3.20
CA PHE A 52 8.69 3.17 3.10
C PHE A 52 9.09 1.97 2.23
N PHE A 53 9.70 2.21 1.07
CA PHE A 53 10.18 1.12 0.20
C PHE A 53 11.26 0.28 0.87
N TYR A 54 12.23 0.93 1.52
CA TYR A 54 13.34 0.25 2.19
C TYR A 54 12.88 -0.58 3.39
N GLU A 55 12.02 -0.03 4.27
CA GLU A 55 11.53 -0.71 5.46
C GLU A 55 10.68 -1.95 5.15
N ASN A 56 9.95 -1.93 4.04
CA ASN A 56 9.06 -3.02 3.65
C ASN A 56 9.66 -3.95 2.59
N GLY A 57 10.90 -3.70 2.13
CA GLY A 57 11.56 -4.51 1.10
C GLY A 57 10.82 -4.50 -0.25
N ILE A 58 10.17 -3.38 -0.60
CA ILE A 58 9.40 -3.26 -1.84
C ILE A 58 10.34 -2.86 -2.98
N ASP A 59 10.19 -3.50 -4.15
CA ASP A 59 10.97 -3.18 -5.35
C ASP A 59 10.69 -1.74 -5.82
N PHE A 60 11.75 -1.00 -6.14
CA PHE A 60 11.65 0.40 -6.58
C PHE A 60 10.94 0.59 -7.93
N SER A 61 10.82 -0.47 -8.74
CA SER A 61 10.02 -0.46 -9.97
C SER A 61 8.54 -0.15 -9.72
N VAL A 62 8.04 -0.45 -8.52
CA VAL A 62 6.65 -0.16 -8.13
C VAL A 62 6.33 1.34 -8.17
N VAL A 63 7.33 2.23 -8.02
CA VAL A 63 7.15 3.68 -8.16
C VAL A 63 6.62 4.06 -9.55
N LYS A 64 6.94 3.25 -10.57
CA LYS A 64 6.48 3.46 -11.95
C LYS A 64 5.11 2.84 -12.22
N SER A 65 4.56 2.07 -11.28
CA SER A 65 3.27 1.43 -11.44
C SER A 65 2.15 2.47 -11.48
N PRO A 66 1.16 2.33 -12.37
CA PRO A 66 0.00 3.23 -12.40
C PRO A 66 -0.76 3.28 -11.07
N SER A 67 -0.81 2.15 -10.34
CA SER A 67 -1.47 2.06 -9.04
C SER A 67 -0.77 2.92 -7.98
N PHE A 68 0.56 2.89 -7.90
CA PHE A 68 1.30 3.76 -6.99
C PHE A 68 1.06 5.24 -7.29
N LEU A 69 1.10 5.63 -8.57
CA LEU A 69 0.83 7.01 -8.98
C LEU A 69 -0.61 7.43 -8.65
N ARG A 70 -1.59 6.53 -8.79
CA ARG A 70 -2.99 6.79 -8.37
C ARG A 70 -3.11 7.02 -6.87
N ILE A 71 -2.40 6.26 -6.04
CA ILE A 71 -2.40 6.46 -4.58
C ILE A 71 -1.87 7.85 -4.24
N ILE A 72 -0.72 8.24 -4.79
CA ILE A 72 -0.12 9.56 -4.53
C ILE A 72 -1.03 10.68 -5.05
N SER A 73 -1.59 10.55 -6.25
CA SER A 73 -2.52 11.53 -6.80
C SER A 73 -3.80 11.65 -5.97
N ALA A 74 -4.37 10.54 -5.48
CA ALA A 74 -5.52 10.55 -4.60
C ALA A 74 -5.20 11.25 -3.28
N ALA A 75 -4.01 10.99 -2.72
CA ALA A 75 -3.56 11.62 -1.49
C ALA A 75 -3.41 13.15 -1.63
N VAL A 76 -2.82 13.61 -2.73
CA VAL A 76 -2.66 15.05 -3.04
C VAL A 76 -4.01 15.70 -3.31
N ASN A 77 -4.91 15.02 -4.01
CA ASN A 77 -6.21 15.55 -4.38
C ASN A 77 -7.22 15.57 -3.22
N CYS A 78 -6.94 14.91 -2.09
CA CYS A 78 -7.86 14.80 -0.96
C CYS A 78 -8.05 16.13 -0.17
N GLY A 79 -7.39 17.22 -0.61
CA GLY A 79 -7.60 18.57 -0.07
C GLY A 79 -7.25 18.70 1.41
N SER A 80 -7.71 19.79 2.03
CA SER A 80 -7.38 20.12 3.42
C SER A 80 -8.02 19.19 4.46
N GLY A 81 -8.90 18.27 4.04
CA GLY A 81 -9.50 17.24 4.89
C GLY A 81 -8.58 16.04 5.13
N GLY A 82 -7.49 15.94 4.37
CA GLY A 82 -6.55 14.82 4.45
C GLY A 82 -7.04 13.58 3.70
N TYR A 83 -6.09 12.71 3.35
CA TYR A 83 -6.38 11.39 2.83
C TYR A 83 -6.48 10.40 3.99
N ASP A 84 -7.65 9.81 4.18
CA ASP A 84 -7.85 8.76 5.16
C ASP A 84 -7.20 7.47 4.65
N MET A 85 -6.07 7.12 5.26
CA MET A 85 -5.40 5.87 4.97
C MET A 85 -6.31 4.71 5.39
N PRO A 86 -6.59 3.75 4.50
CA PRO A 86 -7.46 2.63 4.83
C PRO A 86 -6.89 1.81 5.98
N GLN A 87 -7.76 1.34 6.86
CA GLN A 87 -7.38 0.47 7.96
C GLN A 87 -7.12 -0.95 7.46
N CYS A 88 -6.34 -1.75 8.21
CA CYS A 88 -6.00 -3.12 7.80
C CYS A 88 -7.23 -4.03 7.60
N ASN A 89 -8.29 -3.83 8.39
CA ASN A 89 -9.58 -4.53 8.26
C ASN A 89 -10.35 -4.09 7.00
N GLU A 90 -10.21 -2.85 6.55
CA GLU A 90 -10.82 -2.36 5.32
C GLU A 90 -10.07 -2.91 4.10
N LEU A 91 -8.73 -2.89 4.16
CA LEU A 91 -7.86 -3.47 3.14
C LEU A 91 -8.15 -4.96 2.93
N SER A 92 -8.19 -5.74 4.02
CA SER A 92 -8.51 -7.18 3.96
C SER A 92 -10.00 -7.48 3.79
N GLY A 93 -10.85 -6.48 4.04
CA GLY A 93 -12.29 -6.56 3.95
C GLY A 93 -12.79 -6.09 2.60
N TRP A 94 -13.58 -5.02 2.61
CA TRP A 94 -14.35 -4.59 1.44
C TRP A 94 -13.47 -4.17 0.26
N ILE A 95 -12.28 -3.59 0.49
CA ILE A 95 -11.37 -3.14 -0.58
C ILE A 95 -10.91 -4.34 -1.41
N LEU A 96 -10.35 -5.37 -0.77
CA LEU A 96 -9.89 -6.57 -1.47
C LEU A 96 -11.04 -7.33 -2.14
N GLN A 97 -12.23 -7.35 -1.52
CA GLN A 97 -13.41 -7.98 -2.13
C GLN A 97 -13.86 -7.26 -3.40
N GLU A 98 -13.83 -5.93 -3.43
CA GLU A 98 -14.22 -5.17 -4.61
C GLU A 98 -13.20 -5.35 -5.75
N GLU A 99 -11.90 -5.28 -5.47
CA GLU A 99 -10.84 -5.55 -6.45
C GLU A 99 -10.95 -6.97 -7.02
N LYS A 100 -11.22 -7.97 -6.16
CA LYS A 100 -11.45 -9.35 -6.61
C LYS A 100 -12.66 -9.44 -7.54
N LYS A 101 -13.75 -8.76 -7.21
CA LYS A 101 -14.98 -8.75 -8.01
C LYS A 101 -14.75 -8.10 -9.38
N GLU A 102 -13.96 -7.04 -9.46
CA GLU A 102 -13.56 -6.43 -10.72
C GLU A 102 -12.74 -7.40 -11.58
N ILE A 103 -11.76 -8.07 -10.98
CA ILE A 103 -10.95 -9.08 -11.68
C ILE A 103 -11.83 -10.25 -12.14
N ASP A 104 -12.71 -10.76 -11.29
CA ASP A 104 -13.63 -11.87 -11.63
C ASP A 104 -14.56 -11.48 -12.78
N TYR A 105 -15.02 -10.23 -12.81
CA TYR A 105 -15.81 -9.70 -13.92
C TYR A 105 -15.01 -9.68 -15.23
N TYR A 106 -13.78 -9.15 -15.21
CA TYR A 106 -12.89 -9.17 -16.37
C TYR A 106 -12.60 -10.60 -16.86
N LEU A 107 -12.33 -11.52 -15.92
CA LEU A 107 -12.04 -12.92 -16.22
C LEU A 107 -13.25 -13.69 -16.76
N LYS A 108 -14.47 -13.20 -16.55
CA LYS A 108 -15.68 -13.89 -17.02
C LYS A 108 -15.68 -14.03 -18.54
N GLU A 109 -15.37 -12.96 -19.26
CA GLU A 109 -15.29 -12.95 -20.72
C GLU A 109 -14.12 -13.83 -21.20
N VAL A 110 -12.97 -13.72 -20.54
CA VAL A 110 -11.79 -14.54 -20.83
C VAL A 110 -12.14 -16.03 -20.68
N LYS A 111 -12.73 -16.44 -19.55
CA LYS A 111 -13.14 -17.82 -19.29
C LYS A 111 -14.22 -18.31 -20.26
N HIS A 112 -15.15 -17.43 -20.67
CA HIS A 112 -16.15 -17.78 -21.67
C HIS A 112 -15.51 -18.18 -23.01
N SER A 113 -14.47 -17.47 -23.44
CA SER A 113 -13.74 -17.77 -24.68
C SER A 113 -13.03 -19.13 -24.66
N TRP A 114 -12.65 -19.64 -23.49
CA TRP A 114 -11.91 -20.91 -23.37
C TRP A 114 -12.72 -22.12 -23.84
N GLY A 115 -14.04 -22.11 -23.65
CA GLY A 115 -14.90 -23.20 -24.12
C GLY A 115 -15.06 -23.24 -25.64
N ILE A 116 -14.77 -22.12 -26.33
CA ILE A 116 -14.93 -21.97 -27.77
C ILE A 116 -13.60 -22.21 -28.48
N THR A 117 -12.53 -21.54 -28.03
CA THR A 117 -11.23 -21.53 -28.70
C THR A 117 -10.24 -22.52 -28.09
N GLY A 118 -10.51 -23.00 -26.87
CA GLY A 118 -9.51 -23.70 -26.05
C GLY A 118 -8.52 -22.71 -25.40
N ILE A 119 -7.80 -23.17 -24.39
CA ILE A 119 -6.68 -22.44 -23.79
C ILE A 119 -5.53 -23.40 -23.50
N SER A 120 -4.29 -22.94 -23.67
CA SER A 120 -3.08 -23.62 -23.22
C SER A 120 -2.46 -22.81 -22.08
N ILE A 121 -2.19 -23.46 -20.96
CA ILE A 121 -1.54 -22.83 -19.80
C ILE A 121 -0.11 -23.35 -19.74
N LEU A 122 0.86 -22.45 -19.87
CA LEU A 122 2.27 -22.78 -19.66
C LEU A 122 2.59 -22.62 -18.18
N LEU A 123 3.09 -23.68 -17.55
CA LEU A 123 3.63 -23.65 -16.20
C LEU A 123 5.14 -23.47 -16.30
N ASP A 124 5.66 -22.36 -15.77
CA ASP A 124 7.09 -22.14 -15.56
C ASP A 124 7.43 -22.56 -14.12
N GLY A 125 8.44 -23.43 -13.98
CA GLY A 125 8.77 -24.15 -12.74
C GLY A 125 10.07 -23.69 -12.11
#